data_AF-X1MRA1-F1
#
_entry.id   AF-X1MRA1-F1
#
_cell.length_a   1.000
_cell.length_b   1.000
_cell.length_c   1.000
_cell.angle_alpha   90.00
_cell.angle_beta   90.00
_cell.angle_gamma   90.00
#
_symmetry.space_group_name_H-M   'P 1'
#
loop_
_entity.id
_entity.type
_entity.pdbx_description
1 polymer ?
#
loop_
_entity_poly.entity_id
_entity_poly.type
_entity_poly.pdbx_seq_one_letter_code
_entity_poly.pdbx_strand_id
1 'polypeptide(L)'
;MAALAVARVLKIPDKISFKALSEYKGSWRRFEIKKFKIPDSRFKILVISDYAHHPTEIKVTLEAAREKFPRKKIWCVFQPHQYQRTFYLFKDFVKAFSKAPIDKLIITDIYDVAGREKGKIKEKISAKKLIEAIDKPWAIYLPK
;
A
#
# COMPACT_ATOMS: atom_id res chain seq x y z
N MET A 1 9.16 -14.37 -11.43
CA MET A 1 9.57 -15.69 -11.95
C MET A 1 8.42 -16.53 -12.51
N ALA A 2 7.22 -16.52 -11.91
CA ALA A 2 6.08 -17.33 -12.39
C ALA A 2 5.74 -17.15 -13.89
N ALA A 3 5.64 -15.91 -14.38
CA ALA A 3 5.34 -15.64 -15.80
C ALA A 3 6.37 -16.23 -16.77
N LEU A 4 7.67 -16.11 -16.45
CA LEU A 4 8.75 -16.70 -17.24
C LEU A 4 8.70 -18.24 -17.19
N ALA A 5 8.41 -18.81 -16.02
CA ALA A 5 8.29 -20.27 -15.87
C ALA A 5 7.16 -20.82 -16.75
N VAL A 6 5.99 -20.18 -16.73
CA VAL A 6 4.87 -20.56 -17.61
C VAL A 6 5.22 -20.39 -19.08
N ALA A 7 5.86 -19.27 -19.46
CA ALA A 7 6.30 -19.04 -20.83
C ALA A 7 7.22 -20.16 -21.34
N ARG A 8 8.16 -20.62 -20.50
CA ARG A 8 9.05 -21.75 -20.81
C ARG A 8 8.31 -23.08 -20.95
N VAL A 9 7.33 -23.36 -20.08
CA VAL A 9 6.45 -24.54 -20.22
C VAL A 9 5.70 -24.51 -21.55
N LEU A 10 5.25 -23.33 -21.97
CA LEU A 10 4.59 -23.09 -23.26
C LEU A 10 5.58 -23.00 -24.44
N LYS A 11 6.87 -23.26 -24.22
CA LYS A 11 7.94 -23.21 -25.22
C LYS A 11 8.07 -21.86 -25.94
N ILE A 12 7.70 -20.77 -25.27
CA ILE A 12 7.96 -19.42 -25.76
C ILE A 12 9.46 -19.15 -25.66
N PRO A 13 10.15 -18.72 -26.74
CA PRO A 13 11.57 -18.42 -26.69
C PRO A 13 11.89 -17.35 -25.64
N ASP A 14 12.93 -17.57 -24.83
CA ASP A 14 13.37 -16.67 -23.76
C ASP A 14 13.59 -15.23 -24.26
N LYS A 15 14.07 -15.06 -25.50
CA LYS A 15 14.24 -13.73 -26.13
C LYS A 15 12.93 -12.93 -26.16
N ILE A 16 11.80 -13.57 -26.43
CA ILE A 16 10.48 -12.93 -26.45
C ILE A 16 10.05 -12.60 -25.02
N SER A 17 10.18 -13.54 -24.09
CA SER A 17 9.81 -13.34 -22.69
C SER A 17 10.63 -12.23 -22.03
N PHE A 18 11.94 -12.17 -22.26
CA PHE A 18 12.81 -11.12 -21.73
C PHE A 18 12.44 -9.75 -22.29
N LYS A 19 12.16 -9.67 -23.60
CA LYS A 19 11.67 -8.42 -24.21
C LYS A 19 10.38 -7.96 -23.53
N ALA A 20 9.39 -8.84 -23.44
CA ALA A 20 8.10 -8.52 -22.81
C ALA A 20 8.24 -8.09 -21.34
N LEU A 21 9.09 -8.77 -20.57
CA LEU A 21 9.37 -8.41 -19.17
C LEU A 21 10.08 -7.06 -19.06
N SER A 22 11.02 -6.75 -19.97
CA SER A 22 11.75 -5.49 -19.97
C SER A 22 10.85 -4.28 -20.33
N GLU A 23 9.82 -4.51 -21.13
CA GLU A 23 8.88 -3.49 -21.60
C GLU A 23 7.65 -3.36 -20.68
N TYR A 24 7.51 -4.21 -19.65
CA TYR A 24 6.36 -4.23 -18.76
C TYR A 24 6.24 -2.92 -17.97
N LYS A 25 5.10 -2.23 -18.10
CA LYS A 25 4.85 -0.91 -17.48
C LYS A 25 4.10 -0.98 -16.15
N GLY A 26 3.87 -2.17 -15.62
CA GLY A 26 3.02 -2.37 -14.45
C GLY A 26 1.56 -2.61 -14.81
N SER A 27 0.71 -2.64 -13.78
CA SER A 27 -0.74 -2.73 -13.90
C SER A 27 -1.40 -1.62 -13.11
N TRP A 28 -2.67 -1.33 -13.44
CA TRP A 28 -3.43 -0.28 -12.78
C TRP A 28 -3.44 -0.48 -11.26
N ARG A 29 -3.08 0.58 -10.52
CA ARG A 29 -2.97 0.57 -9.04
C ARG A 29 -2.02 -0.49 -8.47
N ARG A 30 -0.96 -0.89 -9.18
CA ARG A 30 0.12 -1.73 -8.63
C ARG A 30 1.44 -0.99 -8.81
N PHE A 31 1.86 -0.29 -7.76
CA PHE A 31 3.01 0.62 -7.72
C PHE A 31 3.00 1.65 -8.87
N GLU A 32 1.83 2.20 -9.17
CA GLU A 32 1.65 3.13 -10.30
C GLU A 32 2.16 4.53 -9.90
N ILE A 33 3.21 5.00 -10.56
CA ILE A 33 3.86 6.28 -10.24
C ILE A 33 3.30 7.38 -11.14
N LYS A 34 2.79 8.44 -10.54
CA LYS A 34 2.37 9.68 -11.21
C LYS A 34 3.15 10.87 -10.66
N LYS A 35 3.50 11.81 -11.53
CA LYS A 35 4.20 13.05 -11.16
C LYS A 35 3.20 14.18 -11.10
N PHE A 36 3.19 14.93 -10.01
CA PHE A 36 2.34 16.10 -9.85
C PHE A 36 3.18 17.32 -9.50
N LYS A 37 2.75 18.48 -10.02
CA LYS A 37 3.24 19.79 -9.58
C LYS A 37 2.24 20.32 -8.58
N ILE A 38 2.71 20.75 -7.42
CA ILE A 38 1.83 21.43 -6.46
C ILE A 38 1.57 22.85 -7.01
N PRO A 39 0.30 23.31 -7.11
CA PRO A 39 -0.01 24.69 -7.46
C PRO A 39 0.76 25.68 -6.60
N ASP A 40 1.22 26.77 -7.19
CA ASP A 40 1.92 27.87 -6.50
C ASP A 40 3.18 27.45 -5.73
N SER A 41 3.76 26.29 -6.10
CA SER A 41 4.92 25.72 -5.44
C SER A 41 5.97 25.28 -6.45
N ARG A 42 7.25 25.44 -6.07
CA ARG A 42 8.39 24.91 -6.85
C ARG A 42 8.55 23.40 -6.68
N PHE A 43 7.82 22.79 -5.75
CA PHE A 43 7.94 21.37 -5.44
C PHE A 43 7.15 20.50 -6.42
N LYS A 44 7.78 19.39 -6.81
CA LYS A 44 7.15 18.29 -7.55
C LYS A 44 7.03 17.10 -6.62
N ILE A 45 5.86 16.46 -6.60
CA ILE A 45 5.61 15.27 -5.81
C ILE A 45 5.44 14.06 -6.72
N LEU A 46 5.83 12.91 -6.21
CA LEU A 46 5.51 11.61 -6.78
C LEU A 46 4.37 11.03 -5.96
N VAL A 47 3.29 10.65 -6.63
CA VAL A 47 2.21 9.89 -6.02
C VAL A 47 2.32 8.47 -6.53
N ILE A 48 2.44 7.53 -5.60
CA ILE A 48 2.45 6.10 -5.89
C ILE A 48 1.07 5.58 -5.50
N SER A 49 0.31 5.10 -6.47
CA SER A 49 -0.99 4.46 -6.27
C SER A 49 -0.80 2.96 -6.21
N ASP A 50 -1.21 2.35 -5.09
CA ASP A 50 -1.15 0.90 -4.89
C ASP A 50 -2.48 0.36 -4.34
N TYR A 51 -2.78 -0.90 -4.65
CA TYR A 51 -3.98 -1.61 -4.24
C TYR A 51 -3.78 -2.42 -2.95
N ALA A 52 -2.56 -2.43 -2.40
CA ALA A 52 -2.23 -3.10 -1.15
C ALA A 52 -3.23 -2.76 -0.04
N HIS A 53 -3.91 -3.80 0.44
CA HIS A 53 -4.88 -3.70 1.53
C HIS A 53 -4.68 -4.79 2.57
N HIS A 54 -3.83 -5.78 2.28
CA HIS A 54 -3.33 -6.75 3.26
C HIS A 54 -1.99 -6.28 3.86
N PRO A 55 -1.71 -6.52 5.16
CA PRO A 55 -0.45 -6.11 5.81
C PRO A 55 0.82 -6.52 5.05
N THR A 56 0.86 -7.75 4.52
CA THR A 56 1.98 -8.25 3.71
C THR A 56 2.20 -7.42 2.44
N GLU A 57 1.13 -7.09 1.72
CA GLU A 57 1.23 -6.28 0.50
C GLU A 57 1.72 -4.87 0.84
N ILE A 58 1.19 -4.27 1.91
CA ILE A 58 1.57 -2.93 2.38
C ILE A 58 3.06 -2.90 2.71
N LYS A 59 3.54 -3.89 3.47
CA LYS A 59 4.95 -4.00 3.83
C LYS A 59 5.83 -4.01 2.58
N VAL A 60 5.55 -4.90 1.62
CA VAL A 60 6.34 -5.03 0.39
C VAL A 60 6.29 -3.75 -0.43
N THR A 61 5.13 -3.10 -0.54
CA THR A 61 5.00 -1.82 -1.26
C THR A 61 5.83 -0.71 -0.61
N LEU A 62 5.84 -0.61 0.72
CA LEU A 62 6.60 0.43 1.42
C LEU A 62 8.11 0.18 1.40
N GLU A 63 8.54 -1.09 1.48
CA GLU A 63 9.95 -1.48 1.30
C GLU A 63 10.42 -1.14 -0.12
N ALA A 64 9.66 -1.51 -1.16
CA ALA A 64 9.98 -1.17 -2.55
C ALA A 64 10.02 0.35 -2.78
N ALA A 65 9.15 1.12 -2.11
CA ALA A 65 9.18 2.58 -2.17
C ALA A 65 10.47 3.16 -1.55
N ARG A 66 10.90 2.64 -0.40
CA ARG A 66 12.17 3.07 0.21
C ARG A 66 13.36 2.70 -0.65
N GLU A 67 13.42 1.48 -1.16
CA GLU A 67 14.52 1.02 -2.03
C GLU A 67 14.64 1.88 -3.30
N LYS A 68 13.50 2.17 -3.94
CA LYS A 68 13.47 3.00 -5.16
C LYS A 68 13.79 4.47 -4.89
N PHE A 69 13.46 4.98 -3.70
CA PHE A 69 13.63 6.39 -3.35
C PHE A 69 14.32 6.57 -1.98
N PRO A 70 15.60 6.14 -1.86
CA PRO A 70 16.28 6.03 -0.56
C PRO A 70 16.37 7.37 0.18
N ARG A 71 16.56 8.47 -0.56
CA ARG A 71 16.77 9.82 -0.01
C ARG A 71 15.52 10.70 0.00
N LYS A 72 14.35 10.21 -0.45
CA LYS A 72 13.11 11.01 -0.43
C LYS A 72 12.35 10.80 0.87
N LYS A 73 11.60 11.82 1.29
CA LYS A 73 10.57 11.66 2.32
C LYS A 73 9.42 10.82 1.75
N ILE A 74 9.04 9.77 2.47
CA ILE A 74 7.96 8.86 2.07
C ILE A 74 6.79 9.02 3.02
N TRP A 75 5.67 9.47 2.50
CA TRP A 75 4.41 9.58 3.25
C TRP A 75 3.46 8.49 2.74
N CYS A 76 2.99 7.66 3.66
CA CYS A 76 1.97 6.66 3.37
C CYS A 76 0.60 7.21 3.74
N VAL A 77 -0.33 7.26 2.78
CA VAL A 77 -1.74 7.54 3.04
C VAL A 77 -2.49 6.23 2.83
N PHE A 78 -3.04 5.69 3.92
CA PHE A 78 -3.69 4.39 3.93
C PHE A 78 -5.17 4.52 4.31
N GLN A 79 -6.04 3.96 3.49
CA GLN A 79 -7.43 3.76 3.84
C GLN A 79 -7.65 2.26 4.15
N PRO A 80 -7.91 1.86 5.40
CA PRO A 80 -8.23 0.48 5.71
C PRO A 80 -9.50 0.06 4.97
N HIS A 81 -9.48 -1.13 4.37
CA HIS A 81 -10.63 -1.64 3.62
C HIS A 81 -11.28 -2.76 4.43
N GLN A 82 -12.55 -2.56 4.84
CA GLN A 82 -13.38 -3.42 5.68
C GLN A 82 -12.99 -3.47 7.17
N TYR A 83 -14.01 -3.49 8.02
CA TYR A 83 -13.87 -3.58 9.48
C TYR A 83 -13.41 -4.96 9.91
N GLN A 84 -14.00 -6.03 9.36
CA GLN A 84 -13.56 -7.40 9.65
C GLN A 84 -12.08 -7.63 9.37
N ARG A 85 -11.58 -7.20 8.21
CA ARG A 85 -10.16 -7.32 7.88
C ARG A 85 -9.29 -6.57 8.87
N THR A 86 -9.65 -5.32 9.16
CA THR A 86 -8.92 -4.49 10.12
C THR A 86 -8.91 -5.12 11.51
N PHE A 87 -10.01 -5.73 11.94
CA PHE A 87 -10.12 -6.41 13.22
C PHE A 87 -9.28 -7.69 13.28
N TYR A 88 -9.44 -8.60 12.32
CA TYR A 88 -8.75 -9.89 12.35
C TYR A 88 -7.24 -9.77 12.13
N LEU A 89 -6.80 -8.79 11.32
CA LEU A 89 -5.39 -8.56 11.02
C LEU A 89 -4.82 -7.38 11.82
N PHE A 90 -5.48 -6.97 12.90
CA PHE A 90 -5.13 -5.75 13.64
C PHE A 90 -3.65 -5.71 14.04
N LYS A 91 -3.18 -6.78 14.68
CA LYS A 91 -1.77 -6.89 15.13
C LYS A 91 -0.79 -6.86 13.95
N ASP A 92 -1.17 -7.42 12.81
CA ASP A 92 -0.33 -7.44 11.61
C ASP A 92 -0.28 -6.08 10.93
N PHE A 93 -1.38 -5.32 10.91
CA PHE A 93 -1.37 -3.93 10.46
C PHE A 93 -0.46 -3.07 11.35
N VAL A 94 -0.61 -3.15 12.68
CA VAL A 94 0.26 -2.44 13.63
C VAL A 94 1.72 -2.79 13.33
N LYS A 95 2.06 -4.08 13.25
CA LYS A 95 3.42 -4.54 12.97
C LYS A 95 3.96 -4.05 11.61
N ALA A 96 3.14 -4.09 10.56
CA ALA A 96 3.52 -3.66 9.23
C ALA A 96 3.85 -2.17 9.20
N PHE A 97 3.03 -1.34 9.83
CA PHE A 97 3.26 0.11 9.87
C PHE A 97 4.37 0.51 10.83
N SER A 98 4.44 -0.05 12.04
CA SER A 98 5.47 0.30 13.03
C SER A 98 6.90 -0.04 12.55
N LYS A 99 7.05 -0.98 11.62
CA LYS A 99 8.33 -1.36 11.01
C LYS A 99 8.55 -0.78 9.61
N ALA A 100 7.56 -0.06 9.06
CA ALA A 100 7.65 0.43 7.69
C ALA A 100 8.74 1.51 7.57
N PRO A 101 9.56 1.50 6.51
CA PRO A 101 10.62 2.48 6.30
C PRO A 101 10.09 3.81 5.72
N ILE A 102 9.11 4.41 6.40
CA ILE A 102 8.42 5.64 5.99
C ILE A 102 8.69 6.79 6.96
N ASP A 103 8.44 8.02 6.50
CA ASP A 103 8.65 9.23 7.31
C ASP A 103 7.35 9.74 7.94
N LYS A 104 6.20 9.40 7.36
CA LYS A 104 4.88 9.79 7.87
C LYS A 104 3.83 8.76 7.47
N LEU A 105 2.90 8.52 8.37
CA LEU A 105 1.72 7.68 8.12
C LEU A 105 0.46 8.50 8.38
N ILE A 106 -0.47 8.44 7.44
CA ILE A 106 -1.79 9.04 7.53
C ILE A 106 -2.79 7.91 7.32
N ILE A 107 -3.59 7.61 8.33
CA ILE A 107 -4.68 6.62 8.21
C ILE A 107 -6.01 7.35 8.20
N THR A 108 -6.86 7.04 7.22
CA THR A 108 -8.23 7.58 7.11
C THR A 108 -9.27 6.62 7.66
N ASP A 109 -10.54 7.03 7.69
CA ASP A 109 -11.66 6.17 8.05
C ASP A 109 -11.64 4.83 7.32
N ILE A 110 -12.04 3.77 8.04
CA ILE A 110 -12.21 2.44 7.47
C ILE A 110 -13.28 2.53 6.38
N TYR A 111 -12.91 2.15 5.15
CA TYR A 111 -13.84 2.03 4.05
C TYR A 111 -14.79 0.86 4.31
N ASP A 112 -16.05 1.21 4.55
CA ASP A 112 -17.15 0.28 4.74
C ASP A 112 -17.62 -0.26 3.39
N VAL A 113 -17.69 -1.59 3.27
CA VAL A 113 -18.26 -2.22 2.08
C VAL A 113 -19.60 -2.82 2.45
N ALA A 114 -20.66 -2.18 1.96
CA ALA A 114 -22.04 -2.58 2.22
C ALA A 114 -22.24 -4.09 1.96
N GLY A 115 -22.94 -4.75 2.89
CA GLY A 115 -23.24 -6.19 2.80
C GLY A 115 -22.06 -7.14 3.05
N ARG A 116 -20.85 -6.64 3.36
CA ARG A 116 -19.67 -7.49 3.61
C ARG A 116 -19.23 -7.58 5.06
N GLU A 117 -19.86 -6.84 5.96
CA GLU A 117 -19.56 -6.86 7.40
C GLU A 117 -20.61 -7.70 8.14
N LYS A 118 -20.19 -8.50 9.12
CA LYS A 118 -21.10 -9.30 9.97
C LYS A 118 -21.09 -8.80 11.41
N GLY A 119 -22.28 -8.79 12.02
CA GLY A 119 -22.47 -8.45 13.41
C GLY A 119 -22.03 -7.02 13.77
N LYS A 120 -21.76 -6.81 15.05
CA LYS A 120 -21.39 -5.50 15.61
C LYS A 120 -19.89 -5.17 15.50
N ILE A 121 -19.23 -5.62 14.43
CA ILE A 121 -17.77 -5.47 14.27
C ILE A 121 -17.32 -4.01 14.20
N LYS A 122 -18.18 -3.13 13.68
CA LYS A 122 -17.93 -1.67 13.55
C LYS A 122 -17.76 -0.98 14.90
N GLU A 123 -18.37 -1.51 15.95
CA GLU A 123 -18.22 -1.00 17.33
C GLU A 123 -16.87 -1.43 17.95
N LYS A 124 -16.27 -2.51 17.44
CA LYS A 124 -15.07 -3.11 18.01
C LYS A 124 -13.79 -2.50 17.46
N ILE A 125 -13.80 -1.98 16.23
CA ILE A 125 -12.59 -1.51 15.54
C ILE A 125 -12.79 -0.15 14.87
N SER A 126 -11.74 0.68 14.88
CA SER A 126 -11.71 1.95 14.16
C SER A 126 -10.28 2.24 13.68
N ALA A 127 -10.15 3.14 12.70
CA ALA A 127 -8.86 3.64 12.25
C ALA A 127 -8.10 4.35 13.38
N LYS A 128 -8.82 5.04 14.28
CA LYS A 128 -8.24 5.67 15.47
C LYS A 128 -7.59 4.65 16.40
N LYS A 129 -8.25 3.53 16.71
CA LYS A 129 -7.67 2.43 17.50
C LYS A 129 -6.38 1.89 16.86
N LEU A 130 -6.34 1.82 15.52
CA LEU A 130 -5.15 1.38 14.81
C LEU A 130 -3.99 2.37 14.97
N ILE A 131 -4.24 3.68 14.85
CA ILE A 131 -3.23 4.73 15.09
C ILE A 131 -2.74 4.72 16.54
N GLU A 132 -3.66 4.62 17.51
CA GLU A 132 -3.34 4.52 18.94
C GLU A 132 -2.43 3.32 19.23
N ALA A 133 -2.69 2.17 18.61
CA ALA A 133 -1.85 0.97 18.79
C ALA A 133 -0.51 1.02 18.05
N ILE A 134 -0.39 1.81 16.97
CA ILE A 134 0.89 2.05 16.31
C ILE A 134 1.82 2.88 17.21
N ASP A 135 1.24 3.84 17.93
CA ASP A 135 1.90 4.68 18.95
C ASP A 135 3.22 5.29 18.46
N LYS A 136 3.12 6.08 17.39
CA LYS A 136 4.25 6.80 16.79
C LYS A 136 3.88 8.26 16.56
N PRO A 137 4.77 9.23 16.90
CA PRO A 137 4.48 10.65 16.72
C PRO A 137 4.35 11.07 15.25
N TRP A 138 4.87 10.27 14.32
CA TRP A 138 4.77 10.48 12.87
C TRP A 138 3.55 9.80 12.23
N ALA A 139 2.72 9.11 13.01
CA ALA A 139 1.49 8.50 12.55
C ALA A 139 0.29 9.34 13.01
N ILE A 140 -0.56 9.75 12.07
CA ILE A 140 -1.74 10.56 12.36
C ILE A 140 -3.01 9.93 11.78
N TYR A 141 -4.10 10.15 12.49
CA TYR A 141 -5.44 9.89 11.99
C TYR A 141 -5.98 11.13 11.28
N LEU A 142 -6.54 10.96 10.09
CA LEU A 142 -7.19 12.03 9.33
C LEU A 142 -8.59 11.55 8.89
N PRO A 143 -9.68 12.00 9.56
CA PRO A 143 -11.03 11.63 9.15
C PRO A 143 -11.35 12.17 7.75
N LYS A 144 -12.28 11.50 7.06
CA LYS A 144 -12.85 11.97 5.79
C LYS A 144 -13.86 13.09 5.99
#